data_AF-A0A1F7J6D6-F1
#
_entry.id   AF-A0A1F7J6D6-F1
#
_cell.length_a   1.000
_cell.length_b   1.000
_cell.length_c   1.000
_cell.angle_alpha   90.00
_cell.angle_beta   90.00
_cell.angle_gamma   90.00
#
_symmetry.space_group_name_H-M   'P 1'
#
loop_
_entity.id
_entity.type
_entity.pdbx_description
1 polymer ?
#
loop_
_entity_poly.entity_id
_entity_poly.type
_entity_poly.pdbx_seq_one_letter_code
_entity_poly.pdbx_strand_id
1 'polypeptide(L)'
;MLSLDYIRQNPTLVKAAAKNKNRQVDIDKILKLDEKRRTLILKIQKLREERNLLAKQKVDDNVINRGKQIKENLKMLEKELTAVEQGLNNLLYEVPNPAANDVAIGTDETDNIVVKKYKEPTIFDFKPLDHLDIGEKLEIIDVSTAGKVSGTRFAYLKNEAVILEFALVQFALKILINEGFIPVIPPVLIKKEITDKLGYWQAGGNEDYYWVHEPQESQGLYLVGTAEHSIVPMHMNEVLLEKDMPKRYVGFSSSFRRESGSYGKDTRGILRVHQFDKVEMVSFVIPENGDKEHDYLLSLEEKLFQALQIPYQVVKMCSEDLGFPAARKYDIEAWIPSQNKYREVTSTSTTTDFQARRLNIKYRKKGETQFVHILNGTAFAIGRTIISILENYQQPDGSVIIPEVLRPYTGFEKIAKKS
;
A
#
# COMPACT_ATOMS: atom_id res chain seq x y z
N MET A 1 12.02 -3.67 -3.28
CA MET A 1 13.37 -3.94 -2.78
C MET A 1 14.33 -3.31 -3.74
N LEU A 2 15.37 -2.63 -3.25
CA LEU A 2 16.38 -2.03 -4.14
C LEU A 2 17.29 -3.09 -4.75
N SER A 3 17.79 -2.83 -5.95
CA SER A 3 18.82 -3.69 -6.54
C SER A 3 20.15 -3.54 -5.79
N LEU A 4 20.89 -4.64 -5.68
CA LEU A 4 22.24 -4.61 -5.10
C LEU A 4 23.16 -3.68 -5.89
N ASP A 5 23.01 -3.62 -7.20
CA ASP A 5 23.77 -2.73 -8.06
C ASP A 5 23.54 -1.26 -7.69
N TYR A 6 22.28 -0.87 -7.47
CA TYR A 6 21.93 0.47 -7.03
C TYR A 6 22.53 0.81 -5.67
N ILE A 7 22.45 -0.12 -4.70
CA ILE A 7 23.04 0.07 -3.36
C ILE A 7 24.55 0.24 -3.43
N ARG A 8 25.24 -0.54 -4.28
CA ARG A 8 26.69 -0.43 -4.47
C ARG A 8 27.11 0.89 -5.10
N GLN A 9 26.35 1.38 -6.08
CA GLN A 9 26.65 2.64 -6.76
C GLN A 9 26.29 3.86 -5.90
N ASN A 10 25.31 3.73 -5.00
CA ASN A 10 24.72 4.85 -4.26
C ASN A 10 24.61 4.62 -2.73
N PRO A 11 25.65 4.12 -2.03
CA PRO A 11 25.52 3.69 -0.65
C PRO A 11 25.15 4.84 0.30
N THR A 12 25.74 6.03 0.09
CA THR A 12 25.46 7.23 0.90
C THR A 12 24.01 7.70 0.72
N LEU A 13 23.50 7.66 -0.51
CA LEU A 13 22.11 8.04 -0.81
C LEU A 13 21.13 7.06 -0.17
N VAL A 14 21.40 5.75 -0.23
CA VAL A 14 20.53 4.74 0.40
C VAL A 14 20.54 4.87 1.93
N LYS A 15 21.69 5.16 2.55
CA LYS A 15 21.78 5.46 3.98
C LYS A 15 20.94 6.69 4.36
N ALA A 16 21.08 7.78 3.61
CA ALA A 16 20.30 8.99 3.83
C ALA A 16 18.80 8.74 3.65
N ALA A 17 18.39 8.02 2.60
CA ALA A 17 17.00 7.68 2.34
C ALA A 17 16.37 6.84 3.46
N ALA A 18 17.10 5.85 3.99
CA ALA A 18 16.65 5.07 5.14
C ALA A 18 16.48 5.94 6.39
N LYS A 19 17.45 6.83 6.66
CA LYS A 19 17.38 7.78 7.77
C LYS A 19 16.19 8.74 7.65
N ASN A 20 15.96 9.30 6.47
CA ASN A 20 14.86 10.23 6.21
C ASN A 20 13.48 9.58 6.33
N LYS A 21 13.41 8.24 6.35
CA LYS A 21 12.20 7.45 6.61
C LYS A 21 12.15 6.88 8.02
N ASN A 22 13.04 7.35 8.90
CA ASN A 22 13.20 6.85 10.26
C ASN A 22 13.40 5.33 10.34
N ARG A 23 14.21 4.78 9.42
CA ARG A 23 14.55 3.35 9.38
C ARG A 23 16.04 3.13 9.64
N GLN A 24 16.30 2.26 10.61
CA GLN A 24 17.66 1.81 10.91
C GLN A 24 18.01 0.62 10.02
N VAL A 25 18.92 0.84 9.06
CA VAL A 25 19.36 -0.20 8.13
C VAL A 25 20.88 -0.19 8.02
N ASP A 26 21.50 -1.36 8.20
CA ASP A 26 22.94 -1.52 8.13
C ASP A 26 23.41 -1.76 6.68
N ILE A 27 23.50 -0.66 5.92
CA ILE A 27 23.95 -0.70 4.52
C ILE A 27 25.39 -1.20 4.39
N ASP A 28 26.26 -0.94 5.38
CA ASP A 28 27.66 -1.40 5.34
C ASP A 28 27.74 -2.92 5.46
N LYS A 29 26.91 -3.52 6.31
CA LYS A 29 26.79 -4.98 6.41
C LYS A 29 26.22 -5.60 5.13
N ILE A 30 25.27 -4.95 4.47
CA ILE A 30 24.76 -5.38 3.15
C ILE A 30 25.92 -5.43 2.14
N LEU A 31 26.73 -4.38 2.06
CA LEU A 31 27.87 -4.32 1.12
C LEU A 31 28.93 -5.37 1.44
N LYS A 32 29.25 -5.60 2.72
CA LYS A 32 30.18 -6.66 3.16
C LYS A 32 29.66 -8.05 2.80
N LEU A 33 28.37 -8.31 2.99
CA LEU A 33 27.76 -9.59 2.61
C LEU A 33 27.71 -9.77 1.08
N ASP A 34 27.46 -8.71 0.30
CA ASP A 34 27.54 -8.77 -1.16
C ASP A 34 28.97 -9.06 -1.65
N GLU A 35 29.98 -8.42 -1.07
CA GLU A 35 31.39 -8.71 -1.38
C GLU A 35 31.75 -10.17 -1.07
N LYS A 36 31.35 -10.65 0.11
CA LYS A 36 31.54 -12.04 0.51
C LYS A 36 30.83 -13.00 -0.44
N ARG A 37 29.58 -12.70 -0.81
CA ARG A 37 28.79 -13.47 -1.78
C ARG A 37 29.51 -13.58 -3.11
N ARG A 38 29.96 -12.46 -3.69
CA ARG A 38 30.71 -12.45 -4.96
C ARG A 38 32.00 -13.26 -4.87
N THR A 39 32.73 -13.12 -3.77
CA THR A 39 33.96 -13.89 -3.52
C THR A 39 33.70 -15.41 -3.46
N LEU A 40 32.64 -15.82 -2.77
CA LEU A 40 32.24 -17.24 -2.68
C LEU A 40 31.82 -17.79 -4.05
N ILE A 41 31.03 -17.03 -4.82
CA ILE A 41 30.62 -17.42 -6.18
C ILE A 41 31.86 -17.66 -7.06
N LEU A 42 32.83 -16.74 -7.04
CA LEU A 42 34.07 -16.88 -7.79
C LEU A 42 34.89 -18.11 -7.36
N LYS A 43 35.00 -18.36 -6.05
CA LYS A 43 35.70 -19.56 -5.53
C LYS A 43 35.02 -20.86 -5.96
N ILE A 44 33.69 -20.91 -5.89
CA ILE A 44 32.88 -22.06 -6.32
C ILE A 44 33.02 -22.30 -7.82
N GLN A 45 32.98 -21.24 -8.64
CA GLN A 45 33.19 -21.35 -10.09
C GLN A 45 34.56 -21.92 -10.42
N LYS A 46 35.64 -21.40 -9.81
CA LYS A 46 37.00 -21.92 -9.99
C LYS A 46 37.12 -23.40 -9.61
N LEU A 47 36.53 -23.82 -8.48
CA LEU A 47 36.54 -25.23 -8.07
C LEU A 47 35.72 -26.12 -9.01
N ARG A 48 34.61 -25.63 -9.57
CA ARG A 48 33.82 -26.36 -10.58
C ARG A 48 34.60 -26.52 -11.89
N GLU A 49 35.30 -25.49 -12.32
CA GLU A 49 36.19 -25.53 -13.48
C GLU A 49 37.34 -26.53 -13.26
N GLU A 50 38.00 -26.47 -12.10
CA GLU A 50 39.07 -27.40 -11.72
C GLU A 50 38.56 -28.85 -11.70
N ARG A 51 37.39 -29.11 -11.11
CA ARG A 51 36.74 -30.42 -11.11
C ARG A 51 36.50 -30.93 -12.54
N ASN A 52 36.02 -30.07 -13.43
CA ASN A 52 35.72 -30.45 -14.82
C ASN A 52 37.00 -30.72 -15.63
N LEU A 53 38.10 -30.02 -15.33
CA LEU A 53 39.42 -30.29 -15.93
C LEU A 53 40.01 -31.61 -15.42
N LEU A 54 39.93 -31.87 -14.12
CA LEU A 54 40.38 -33.13 -13.52
C LEU A 54 39.63 -34.35 -14.06
N ALA A 55 38.33 -34.21 -14.35
CA ALA A 55 37.53 -35.26 -14.96
C ALA A 55 38.00 -35.68 -16.37
N LYS A 56 38.85 -34.88 -17.03
CA LYS A 56 39.44 -35.19 -18.35
C LYS A 56 40.83 -35.81 -18.27
N GLN A 57 41.43 -35.89 -17.08
CA GLN A 57 42.76 -36.47 -16.88
C GLN A 57 42.67 -38.00 -16.68
N LYS A 58 43.79 -38.71 -16.89
CA LYS A 58 43.86 -40.14 -16.57
C LYS A 58 43.65 -40.33 -15.07
N VAL A 59 42.81 -41.28 -14.70
CA VAL A 59 42.50 -41.57 -13.30
C VAL A 59 43.73 -42.16 -12.62
N ASP A 60 44.28 -41.42 -11.66
CA ASP A 60 45.30 -41.86 -10.71
C ASP A 60 44.90 -41.46 -9.28
N ASP A 61 45.67 -41.93 -8.29
CA ASP A 61 45.38 -41.66 -6.88
C ASP A 61 45.42 -40.16 -6.52
N ASN A 62 46.23 -39.37 -7.21
CA ASN A 62 46.30 -37.92 -7.00
C ASN A 62 45.04 -37.23 -7.52
N VAL A 63 44.55 -37.61 -8.71
CA VAL A 63 43.30 -37.12 -9.30
C VAL A 63 42.10 -37.50 -8.42
N ILE A 64 42.08 -38.73 -7.88
CA ILE A 64 41.02 -39.19 -6.96
C ILE A 64 41.03 -38.37 -5.66
N ASN A 65 42.20 -38.19 -5.05
CA ASN A 65 42.33 -37.44 -3.80
C ASN A 65 41.99 -35.96 -3.97
N ARG A 66 42.46 -35.33 -5.06
CA ARG A 66 42.11 -33.94 -5.38
C ARG A 66 40.62 -33.78 -5.67
N GLY A 67 40.02 -34.73 -6.39
CA GLY A 67 38.57 -34.75 -6.64
C GLY A 67 37.74 -34.82 -5.36
N LYS A 68 38.16 -35.63 -4.38
CA LYS A 68 37.52 -35.69 -3.05
C LYS A 68 37.63 -34.36 -2.30
N GLN A 69 38.82 -33.76 -2.26
CA GLN A 69 39.02 -32.44 -1.63
C GLN A 69 38.15 -31.35 -2.27
N ILE A 70 38.06 -31.32 -3.61
CA ILE A 70 37.20 -30.36 -4.31
C ILE A 70 35.73 -30.56 -3.95
N LYS A 71 35.27 -31.81 -3.87
CA LYS A 71 33.88 -32.13 -3.48
C LYS A 71 33.57 -31.63 -2.07
N GLU A 72 34.48 -31.83 -1.12
CA GLU A 72 34.32 -31.37 0.27
C GLU A 72 34.33 -29.83 0.35
N ASN A 73 35.27 -29.18 -0.34
CA ASN A 73 35.35 -27.72 -0.40
C ASN A 73 34.11 -27.09 -1.04
N LEU A 74 33.61 -27.67 -2.15
CA LEU A 74 32.37 -27.22 -2.78
C LEU A 74 31.19 -27.33 -1.81
N LYS A 75 31.04 -28.46 -1.10
CA LYS A 75 29.96 -28.64 -0.13
C LYS A 75 30.01 -27.58 0.98
N MET A 76 31.20 -27.26 1.49
CA MET A 76 31.37 -26.22 2.51
C MET A 76 31.05 -24.82 1.97
N LEU A 77 31.60 -24.45 0.81
CA LEU A 77 31.42 -23.13 0.21
C LEU A 77 29.98 -22.90 -0.26
N GLU A 78 29.30 -23.91 -0.79
CA GLU A 78 27.89 -23.83 -1.20
C GLU A 78 26.96 -23.67 0.01
N LYS A 79 27.27 -24.34 1.14
CA LYS A 79 26.56 -24.14 2.40
C LYS A 79 26.77 -22.72 2.93
N GLU A 80 28.01 -22.23 2.89
CA GLU A 80 28.34 -20.86 3.30
C GLU A 80 27.66 -19.82 2.39
N LEU A 81 27.67 -20.04 1.07
CA LEU A 81 27.01 -19.16 0.11
C LEU A 81 25.52 -19.07 0.40
N THR A 82 24.84 -20.20 0.61
CA THR A 82 23.41 -20.21 0.97
C THR A 82 23.14 -19.38 2.22
N ALA A 83 23.96 -19.53 3.27
CA ALA A 83 23.80 -18.76 4.51
C ALA A 83 24.05 -17.25 4.30
N VAL A 84 25.05 -16.89 3.49
CA VAL A 84 25.35 -15.50 3.13
C VAL A 84 24.21 -14.90 2.30
N GLU A 85 23.65 -15.64 1.34
CA GLU A 85 22.54 -15.19 0.50
C GLU A 85 21.26 -15.01 1.31
N GLN A 86 20.95 -15.92 2.24
CA GLN A 86 19.83 -15.77 3.17
C GLN A 86 20.00 -14.52 4.06
N GLY A 87 21.17 -14.36 4.68
CA GLY A 87 21.46 -13.19 5.52
C GLY A 87 21.41 -11.87 4.73
N LEU A 88 21.91 -11.87 3.49
CA LEU A 88 21.86 -10.72 2.60
C LEU A 88 20.42 -10.37 2.22
N ASN A 89 19.62 -11.36 1.82
CA ASN A 89 18.22 -11.15 1.47
C ASN A 89 17.45 -10.56 2.64
N ASN A 90 17.59 -11.12 3.86
CA ASN A 90 16.92 -10.60 5.04
C ASN A 90 17.22 -9.11 5.26
N LEU A 91 18.49 -8.68 5.14
CA LEU A 91 18.84 -7.27 5.27
C LEU A 91 18.32 -6.39 4.13
N LEU A 92 18.29 -6.91 2.89
CA LEU A 92 17.72 -6.18 1.75
C LEU A 92 16.22 -5.95 1.92
N TYR A 93 15.52 -6.85 2.61
CA TYR A 93 14.11 -6.65 2.93
C TYR A 93 13.88 -5.48 3.89
N GLU A 94 14.86 -5.13 4.73
CA GLU A 94 14.76 -3.99 5.66
C GLU A 94 15.03 -2.63 5.01
N VAL A 95 15.51 -2.60 3.76
CA VAL A 95 15.78 -1.35 3.04
C VAL A 95 14.46 -0.76 2.49
N PRO A 96 14.03 0.44 2.92
CA PRO A 96 12.82 1.08 2.41
C PRO A 96 13.01 1.60 0.98
N ASN A 97 11.91 1.95 0.32
CA ASN A 97 11.99 2.63 -0.96
C ASN A 97 12.48 4.07 -0.74
N PRO A 98 13.52 4.56 -1.43
CA PRO A 98 13.92 5.96 -1.35
C PRO A 98 12.80 6.90 -1.76
N ALA A 99 12.71 8.04 -1.09
CA ALA A 99 11.82 9.12 -1.51
C ALA A 99 12.24 9.63 -2.90
N ALA A 100 11.27 10.05 -3.70
CA ALA A 100 11.52 10.74 -4.97
C ALA A 100 12.18 12.10 -4.69
N ASN A 101 12.93 12.61 -5.68
CA ASN A 101 13.74 13.83 -5.52
C ASN A 101 12.94 15.09 -5.17
N ASP A 102 11.64 15.08 -5.46
CA ASP A 102 10.71 16.19 -5.24
C ASP A 102 9.92 16.08 -3.92
N VAL A 103 10.25 15.09 -3.08
CA VAL A 103 9.68 14.93 -1.73
C VAL A 103 10.51 15.71 -0.73
N ALA A 104 9.85 16.52 0.09
CA ALA A 104 10.50 17.26 1.16
C ALA A 104 11.01 16.32 2.26
N ILE A 105 12.17 16.63 2.83
CA ILE A 105 12.65 15.95 4.02
C ILE A 105 11.87 16.50 5.21
N GLY A 106 11.22 15.62 5.97
CA GLY A 106 10.47 15.96 7.17
C GLY A 106 10.48 14.81 8.16
N THR A 107 10.07 15.11 9.39
CA THR A 107 10.08 14.18 10.53
C THR A 107 8.69 13.73 10.97
N ASP A 108 7.64 14.46 10.60
CA ASP A 108 6.27 14.06 10.91
C ASP A 108 5.25 14.71 9.96
N GLU A 109 3.96 14.47 10.24
CA GLU A 109 2.83 14.99 9.46
C GLU A 109 2.78 16.53 9.39
N THR A 110 3.44 17.24 10.30
CA THR A 110 3.45 18.72 10.31
C THR A 110 4.37 19.33 9.25
N ASP A 111 5.32 18.55 8.74
CA ASP A 111 6.21 18.92 7.63
C ASP A 111 5.60 18.65 6.25
N ASN A 112 4.38 18.10 6.21
CA ASN A 112 3.66 17.85 4.96
C ASN A 112 3.24 19.18 4.29
N ILE A 113 3.26 19.21 2.96
CA ILE A 113 3.06 20.45 2.19
C ILE A 113 1.68 20.45 1.54
N VAL A 114 0.83 21.42 1.89
CA VAL A 114 -0.42 21.66 1.16
C VAL A 114 -0.10 22.24 -0.21
N VAL A 115 -0.44 21.50 -1.27
CA VAL A 115 -0.12 21.88 -2.66
C VAL A 115 -1.33 22.43 -3.42
N LYS A 116 -2.56 22.14 -2.97
CA LYS A 116 -3.79 22.58 -3.61
C LYS A 116 -4.95 22.61 -2.61
N LYS A 117 -5.92 23.49 -2.84
CA LYS A 117 -7.21 23.52 -2.14
C LYS A 117 -8.36 23.58 -3.13
N TYR A 118 -9.49 23.01 -2.76
CA TYR A 118 -10.73 23.06 -3.52
C TYR A 118 -11.88 23.49 -2.62
N LYS A 119 -12.59 24.55 -3.04
CA LYS A 119 -13.63 25.26 -2.29
C LYS A 119 -13.16 25.84 -0.95
N GLU A 120 -13.98 26.74 -0.42
CA GLU A 120 -13.85 27.19 0.96
C GLU A 120 -14.50 26.17 1.91
N PRO A 121 -13.98 26.04 3.15
CA PRO A 121 -14.62 25.28 4.21
C PRO A 121 -16.11 25.58 4.36
N THR A 122 -16.92 24.55 4.57
CA THR A 122 -18.36 24.71 4.81
C THR A 122 -18.60 25.47 6.12
N ILE A 123 -19.42 26.52 6.06
CA ILE A 123 -19.80 27.36 7.20
C ILE A 123 -21.30 27.20 7.44
N PHE A 124 -21.67 26.93 8.69
CA PHE A 124 -23.07 26.81 9.13
C PHE A 124 -23.44 28.00 10.03
N ASP A 125 -24.70 28.40 9.98
CA ASP A 125 -25.33 29.37 10.91
C ASP A 125 -25.82 28.71 12.22
N PHE A 126 -25.59 27.40 12.34
CA PHE A 126 -25.79 26.60 13.56
C PHE A 126 -24.50 25.85 13.93
N LYS A 127 -24.43 25.34 15.16
CA LYS A 127 -23.29 24.51 15.60
C LYS A 127 -23.34 23.16 14.87
N PRO A 128 -22.36 22.82 14.02
CA PRO A 128 -22.37 21.53 13.33
C PRO A 128 -22.24 20.39 14.33
N LEU A 129 -23.03 19.35 14.12
CA LEU A 129 -22.90 18.07 14.82
C LEU A 129 -21.77 17.26 14.17
N ASP A 130 -21.14 16.39 14.96
CA ASP A 130 -20.24 15.38 14.40
C ASP A 130 -21.02 14.23 13.76
N HIS A 131 -20.35 13.49 12.88
CA HIS A 131 -20.97 12.39 12.15
C HIS A 131 -21.57 11.28 13.04
N LEU A 132 -21.07 11.06 14.25
CA LEU A 132 -21.62 10.04 15.14
C LEU A 132 -22.93 10.52 15.76
N ASP A 133 -22.99 11.77 16.23
CA ASP A 133 -24.23 12.37 16.74
C ASP A 133 -25.31 12.43 15.66
N ILE A 134 -24.94 12.78 14.42
CA ILE A 134 -25.82 12.72 13.25
C ILE A 134 -26.27 11.27 13.01
N GLY A 135 -25.31 10.36 12.98
CA GLY A 135 -25.52 8.94 12.68
C GLY A 135 -26.44 8.24 13.67
N GLU A 136 -26.32 8.54 14.97
CA GLU A 136 -27.17 7.99 16.03
C GLU A 136 -28.58 8.60 15.97
N LYS A 137 -28.70 9.92 15.77
CA LYS A 137 -30.01 10.60 15.64
C LYS A 137 -30.83 10.10 14.45
N LEU A 138 -30.16 9.79 13.34
CA LEU A 138 -30.77 9.23 12.13
C LEU A 138 -30.85 7.71 12.14
N GLU A 139 -30.35 7.05 13.20
CA GLU A 139 -30.28 5.60 13.33
C GLU A 139 -29.55 4.89 12.17
N ILE A 140 -28.51 5.52 11.63
CA ILE A 140 -27.71 5.02 10.51
C ILE A 140 -26.31 4.54 10.91
N ILE A 141 -25.83 4.90 12.12
CA ILE A 141 -24.57 4.41 12.69
C ILE A 141 -24.84 3.88 14.11
N ASP A 142 -24.41 2.65 14.40
CA ASP A 142 -24.55 2.03 15.72
C ASP A 142 -23.20 1.46 16.21
N VAL A 143 -22.50 2.27 17.02
CA VAL A 143 -21.25 1.89 17.68
C VAL A 143 -21.48 1.16 19.01
N SER A 144 -22.65 1.33 19.65
CA SER A 144 -22.96 0.71 20.94
C SER A 144 -23.13 -0.80 20.78
N THR A 145 -23.92 -1.21 19.79
CA THR A 145 -24.13 -2.62 19.46
C THR A 145 -22.83 -3.25 18.95
N ALA A 146 -22.07 -2.55 18.11
CA ALA A 146 -20.76 -3.01 17.67
C ALA A 146 -19.78 -3.20 18.84
N GLY A 147 -19.78 -2.27 19.80
CA GLY A 147 -19.02 -2.36 21.05
C GLY A 147 -19.32 -3.63 21.86
N LYS A 148 -20.60 -4.03 21.91
CA LYS A 148 -21.04 -5.26 22.59
C LYS A 148 -20.62 -6.53 21.86
N VAL A 149 -20.62 -6.53 20.52
CA VAL A 149 -20.42 -7.73 19.70
C VAL A 149 -18.94 -7.94 19.33
N SER A 150 -18.25 -6.88 18.91
CA SER A 150 -16.91 -6.95 18.31
C SER A 150 -15.85 -6.18 19.12
N GLY A 151 -16.25 -5.41 20.12
CA GLY A 151 -15.37 -4.55 20.90
C GLY A 151 -15.27 -3.13 20.34
N THR A 152 -14.31 -2.34 20.84
CA THR A 152 -14.13 -0.94 20.43
C THR A 152 -13.71 -0.83 18.96
N ARG A 153 -13.94 0.34 18.35
CA ARG A 153 -13.53 0.65 16.96
C ARG A 153 -14.16 -0.24 15.89
N PHE A 154 -15.37 -0.73 16.17
CA PHE A 154 -16.28 -1.28 15.19
C PHE A 154 -17.58 -0.45 15.18
N ALA A 155 -18.31 -0.51 14.07
CA ALA A 155 -19.61 0.13 13.94
C ALA A 155 -20.49 -0.69 13.01
N TYR A 156 -21.81 -0.67 13.23
CA TYR A 156 -22.78 -1.05 12.22
C TYR A 156 -23.21 0.19 11.44
N LEU A 157 -23.18 0.12 10.11
CA LEU A 157 -23.98 0.99 9.27
C LEU A 157 -25.39 0.41 9.12
N LYS A 158 -26.40 1.26 9.16
CA LYS A 158 -27.81 0.88 9.06
C LYS A 158 -28.57 1.79 8.09
N ASN A 159 -29.73 1.31 7.66
CA ASN A 159 -30.69 2.07 6.86
C ASN A 159 -30.03 2.80 5.67
N GLU A 160 -30.25 4.10 5.53
CA GLU A 160 -29.78 4.90 4.40
C GLU A 160 -28.25 4.96 4.30
N ALA A 161 -27.48 4.78 5.39
CA ALA A 161 -26.01 4.72 5.30
C ALA A 161 -25.52 3.47 4.56
N VAL A 162 -26.23 2.34 4.65
CA VAL A 162 -25.89 1.13 3.87
C VAL A 162 -26.08 1.41 2.39
N ILE A 163 -27.18 2.06 2.02
CA ILE A 163 -27.44 2.43 0.62
C ILE A 163 -26.42 3.46 0.13
N LEU A 164 -26.05 4.42 0.98
CA LEU A 164 -25.03 5.43 0.66
C LEU A 164 -23.64 4.80 0.41
N GLU A 165 -23.25 3.81 1.21
CA GLU A 165 -22.01 3.06 0.99
C GLU A 165 -21.99 2.43 -0.41
N PHE A 166 -23.00 1.62 -0.76
CA PHE A 166 -23.03 0.98 -2.07
C PHE A 166 -23.21 1.98 -3.22
N ALA A 167 -23.86 3.13 -2.97
CA ALA A 167 -23.92 4.21 -3.93
C ALA A 167 -22.54 4.81 -4.23
N LEU A 168 -21.71 5.05 -3.21
CA LEU A 168 -20.33 5.50 -3.37
C LEU A 168 -19.49 4.49 -4.17
N VAL A 169 -19.63 3.20 -3.87
CA VAL A 169 -18.94 2.13 -4.60
C VAL A 169 -19.34 2.13 -6.07
N GLN A 170 -20.65 2.12 -6.35
CA GLN A 170 -21.15 2.12 -7.73
C GLN A 170 -20.76 3.38 -8.51
N PHE A 171 -20.79 4.55 -7.85
CA PHE A 171 -20.37 5.82 -8.43
C PHE A 171 -18.89 5.80 -8.82
N ALA A 172 -18.01 5.37 -7.91
CA ALA A 172 -16.58 5.24 -8.20
C ALA A 172 -16.30 4.24 -9.32
N LEU A 173 -16.90 3.05 -9.27
CA LEU A 173 -16.75 2.05 -10.33
C LEU A 173 -17.22 2.57 -11.69
N LYS A 174 -18.37 3.27 -11.74
CA LYS A 174 -18.89 3.83 -12.99
C LYS A 174 -17.90 4.80 -13.63
N ILE A 175 -17.29 5.68 -12.84
CA ILE A 175 -16.28 6.63 -13.33
C ILE A 175 -15.03 5.88 -13.79
N LEU A 176 -14.47 5.02 -12.93
CA LEU A 176 -13.17 4.40 -13.19
C LEU A 176 -13.20 3.38 -14.33
N ILE A 177 -14.30 2.64 -14.50
CA ILE A 177 -14.47 1.73 -15.65
C ILE A 177 -14.46 2.54 -16.97
N ASN A 178 -15.09 3.71 -17.00
CA ASN A 178 -15.05 4.59 -18.17
C ASN A 178 -13.64 5.17 -18.44
N GLU A 179 -12.79 5.23 -17.42
CA GLU A 179 -11.37 5.63 -17.50
C GLU A 179 -10.43 4.45 -17.85
N GLY A 180 -11.00 3.28 -18.16
CA GLY A 180 -10.26 2.09 -18.61
C GLY A 180 -9.76 1.18 -17.49
N PHE A 181 -10.28 1.32 -16.26
CA PHE A 181 -9.95 0.41 -15.17
C PHE A 181 -10.72 -0.91 -15.29
N ILE A 182 -10.01 -2.02 -15.05
CA ILE A 182 -10.61 -3.34 -14.97
C ILE A 182 -11.18 -3.55 -13.56
N PRO A 183 -12.50 -3.74 -13.41
CA PRO A 183 -13.09 -3.98 -12.09
C PRO A 183 -12.76 -5.39 -11.59
N VAL A 184 -12.38 -5.49 -10.32
CA VAL A 184 -12.06 -6.77 -9.65
C VAL A 184 -12.65 -6.82 -8.24
N ILE A 185 -13.03 -8.00 -7.79
CA ILE A 185 -13.34 -8.27 -6.38
C ILE A 185 -12.24 -9.19 -5.85
N PRO A 186 -11.23 -8.67 -5.16
CA PRO A 186 -10.11 -9.48 -4.72
C PRO A 186 -10.41 -10.25 -3.41
N PRO A 187 -9.72 -11.37 -3.14
CA PRO A 187 -9.75 -12.02 -1.84
C PRO A 187 -9.25 -11.08 -0.74
N VAL A 188 -9.80 -11.18 0.48
CA VAL A 188 -9.35 -10.40 1.65
C VAL A 188 -8.38 -11.16 2.55
N LEU A 189 -8.10 -12.43 2.25
CA LEU A 189 -7.14 -13.27 2.94
C LEU A 189 -5.97 -13.58 1.99
N ILE A 190 -4.75 -13.27 2.44
CA ILE A 190 -3.52 -13.51 1.68
C ILE A 190 -2.49 -14.27 2.51
N LYS A 191 -1.58 -14.98 1.84
CA LYS A 191 -0.45 -15.65 2.50
C LYS A 191 0.51 -14.63 3.09
N LYS A 192 1.14 -14.96 4.23
CA LYS A 192 2.19 -14.13 4.86
C LYS A 192 3.24 -13.63 3.88
N GLU A 193 3.74 -14.52 3.03
CA GLU A 193 4.80 -14.23 2.07
C GLU A 193 4.45 -13.07 1.11
N ILE A 194 3.15 -12.84 0.87
CA ILE A 194 2.67 -11.76 0.00
C ILE A 194 2.82 -10.43 0.71
N THR A 195 2.44 -10.34 1.99
CA THR A 195 2.65 -9.16 2.84
C THR A 195 4.13 -8.78 2.93
N ASP A 196 5.02 -9.78 3.05
CA ASP A 196 6.48 -9.58 3.05
C ASP A 196 6.96 -9.02 1.68
N LYS A 197 6.46 -9.56 0.57
CA LYS A 197 6.81 -9.13 -0.80
C LYS A 197 6.20 -7.78 -1.18
N LEU A 198 5.16 -7.30 -0.50
CA LEU A 198 4.66 -5.94 -0.70
C LEU A 198 5.48 -4.90 0.09
N GLY A 199 6.25 -5.34 1.09
CA GLY A 199 7.07 -4.49 1.95
C GLY A 199 6.32 -3.90 3.15
N TYR A 200 5.08 -4.32 3.39
CA TYR A 200 4.32 -3.88 4.57
C TYR A 200 4.71 -4.63 5.84
N TRP A 201 5.28 -5.83 5.72
CA TRP A 201 5.76 -6.56 6.88
C TRP A 201 6.82 -5.77 7.67
N GLN A 202 7.83 -5.24 6.97
CA GLN A 202 8.87 -4.40 7.56
C GLN A 202 8.36 -3.03 8.00
N ALA A 203 7.17 -2.62 7.55
CA ALA A 203 6.56 -1.35 7.92
C ALA A 203 5.89 -1.34 9.31
N GLY A 204 5.84 -2.49 10.02
CA GLY A 204 5.12 -2.66 11.30
C GLY A 204 4.15 -3.85 11.31
N GLY A 205 4.28 -4.77 10.34
CA GLY A 205 3.22 -5.70 9.96
C GLY A 205 2.85 -6.78 10.98
N ASN A 206 3.74 -7.14 11.90
CA ASN A 206 3.38 -8.08 12.97
C ASN A 206 2.37 -7.48 13.97
N GLU A 207 2.35 -6.17 14.12
CA GLU A 207 1.52 -5.48 15.12
C GLU A 207 0.22 -4.95 14.52
N ASP A 208 0.21 -4.58 13.23
CA ASP A 208 -0.92 -3.89 12.62
C ASP A 208 -1.89 -4.79 11.81
N TYR A 209 -1.56 -6.07 11.59
CA TYR A 209 -2.39 -6.99 10.78
C TYR A 209 -3.10 -8.04 11.63
N TYR A 210 -4.33 -8.36 11.25
CA TYR A 210 -5.03 -9.54 11.75
C TYR A 210 -4.59 -10.79 10.99
N TRP A 211 -4.42 -11.90 11.72
CA TRP A 211 -4.07 -13.21 11.18
C TRP A 211 -5.15 -14.26 11.47
N VAL A 212 -5.23 -15.26 10.61
CA VAL A 212 -6.12 -16.41 10.73
C VAL A 212 -5.24 -17.64 10.79
N HIS A 213 -5.28 -18.35 11.92
CA HIS A 213 -4.56 -19.60 12.10
C HIS A 213 -5.36 -20.75 11.48
N GLU A 214 -4.75 -21.47 10.55
CA GLU A 214 -5.28 -22.76 10.09
C GLU A 214 -4.53 -23.90 10.80
N PRO A 215 -5.23 -24.87 11.43
CA PRO A 215 -4.59 -25.93 12.21
C PRO A 215 -3.56 -26.77 11.46
N GLN A 216 -3.65 -26.81 10.12
CA GLN A 216 -2.80 -27.63 9.25
C GLN A 216 -1.77 -26.81 8.47
N GLU A 217 -1.82 -25.47 8.51
CA GLU A 217 -0.85 -24.62 7.83
C GLU A 217 0.16 -24.03 8.81
N SER A 218 1.44 -24.27 8.55
CA SER A 218 2.54 -23.70 9.34
C SER A 218 2.61 -22.17 9.29
N GLN A 219 1.97 -21.55 8.29
CA GLN A 219 1.96 -20.11 8.06
C GLN A 219 0.53 -19.69 7.69
N GLY A 220 -0.27 -19.30 8.68
CA GLY A 220 -1.66 -18.91 8.46
C GLY A 220 -1.87 -17.73 7.50
N LEU A 221 -3.13 -17.37 7.28
CA LEU A 221 -3.54 -16.29 6.38
C LEU A 221 -3.60 -14.94 7.10
N TYR A 222 -3.48 -13.85 6.34
CA TYR A 222 -3.56 -12.49 6.85
C TYR A 222 -4.70 -11.74 6.18
N LEU A 223 -5.45 -10.99 6.99
CA LEU A 223 -6.46 -10.07 6.47
C LEU A 223 -5.78 -8.83 5.89
N VAL A 224 -6.25 -8.39 4.72
CA VAL A 224 -5.67 -7.24 4.02
C VAL A 224 -6.12 -5.91 4.62
N GLY A 225 -5.22 -4.92 4.69
CA GLY A 225 -5.54 -3.54 5.08
C GLY A 225 -5.90 -2.62 3.91
N THR A 226 -5.92 -3.15 2.69
CA THR A 226 -6.35 -2.51 1.43
C THR A 226 -6.44 -3.57 0.33
N ALA A 227 -7.32 -3.36 -0.66
CA ALA A 227 -7.41 -4.19 -1.87
C ALA A 227 -6.08 -4.23 -2.67
N GLU A 228 -5.22 -3.21 -2.54
CA GLU A 228 -3.87 -3.20 -3.13
C GLU A 228 -3.10 -4.48 -2.79
N HIS A 229 -3.21 -4.96 -1.54
CA HIS A 229 -2.48 -6.13 -1.06
C HIS A 229 -2.84 -7.41 -1.81
N SER A 230 -4.01 -7.45 -2.45
CA SER A 230 -4.48 -8.59 -3.22
C SER A 230 -4.39 -8.36 -4.73
N ILE A 231 -4.51 -7.10 -5.18
CA ILE A 231 -4.45 -6.75 -6.60
C ILE A 231 -3.01 -6.72 -7.12
N VAL A 232 -2.07 -6.08 -6.40
CA VAL A 232 -0.67 -5.98 -6.84
C VAL A 232 -0.05 -7.37 -7.10
N PRO A 233 -0.24 -8.38 -6.24
CA PRO A 233 0.32 -9.72 -6.45
C PRO A 233 -0.35 -10.55 -7.56
N MET A 234 -1.44 -10.07 -8.19
CA MET A 234 -2.07 -10.79 -9.31
C MET A 234 -1.10 -11.11 -10.44
N HIS A 235 -0.08 -10.24 -10.62
CA HIS A 235 0.96 -10.38 -11.64
C HIS A 235 2.30 -10.88 -11.09
N MET A 236 2.31 -11.47 -9.88
CA MET A 236 3.52 -12.03 -9.28
C MET A 236 4.17 -13.06 -10.22
N ASN A 237 5.47 -12.91 -10.49
CA ASN A 237 6.26 -13.69 -11.45
C ASN A 237 5.82 -13.60 -12.92
N GLU A 238 5.00 -12.61 -13.29
CA GLU A 238 4.56 -12.41 -14.67
C GLU A 238 5.48 -11.45 -15.44
N VAL A 239 5.57 -11.66 -16.76
CA VAL A 239 6.16 -10.71 -17.70
C VAL A 239 5.05 -10.16 -18.60
N LEU A 240 4.59 -8.95 -18.27
CA LEU A 240 3.53 -8.24 -18.96
C LEU A 240 3.99 -7.70 -20.33
N LEU A 241 3.05 -7.41 -21.23
CA LEU A 241 3.35 -6.83 -22.54
C LEU A 241 3.28 -5.30 -22.47
N GLU A 242 4.26 -4.62 -23.08
CA GLU A 242 4.29 -3.14 -23.14
C GLU A 242 3.01 -2.54 -23.74
N LYS A 243 2.42 -3.19 -24.72
CA LYS A 243 1.18 -2.75 -25.38
C LYS A 243 -0.06 -2.75 -24.46
N ASP A 244 -0.02 -3.47 -23.35
CA ASP A 244 -1.13 -3.57 -22.39
C ASP A 244 -1.01 -2.52 -21.28
N MET A 245 -0.01 -1.63 -21.35
CA MET A 245 0.30 -0.61 -20.33
C MET A 245 -0.23 0.78 -20.75
N PRO A 246 -0.78 1.58 -19.81
CA PRO A 246 -0.94 1.30 -18.39
C PRO A 246 -2.04 0.25 -18.13
N LYS A 247 -1.75 -0.73 -17.28
CA LYS A 247 -2.70 -1.77 -16.89
C LYS A 247 -3.32 -1.41 -15.56
N ARG A 248 -4.61 -1.05 -15.58
CA ARG A 248 -5.31 -0.43 -14.45
C ARG A 248 -6.40 -1.34 -13.89
N TYR A 249 -6.48 -1.41 -12.57
CA TYR A 249 -7.45 -2.19 -11.82
C TYR A 249 -8.16 -1.31 -10.81
N VAL A 250 -9.48 -1.50 -10.67
CA VAL A 250 -10.26 -0.93 -9.57
C VAL A 250 -10.90 -2.06 -8.77
N GLY A 251 -10.73 -2.06 -7.45
CA GLY A 251 -11.29 -3.10 -6.60
C GLY A 251 -11.94 -2.58 -5.34
N PHE A 252 -13.10 -3.15 -5.01
CA PHE A 252 -13.77 -2.95 -3.73
C PHE A 252 -13.41 -4.09 -2.78
N SER A 253 -13.03 -3.78 -1.54
CA SER A 253 -12.91 -4.78 -0.48
C SER A 253 -13.08 -4.17 0.91
N SER A 254 -13.57 -5.00 1.84
CA SER A 254 -13.35 -4.76 3.26
C SER A 254 -11.85 -4.84 3.58
N SER A 255 -11.41 -3.94 4.43
CA SER A 255 -10.02 -3.74 4.84
C SER A 255 -9.93 -3.79 6.35
N PHE A 256 -8.85 -4.41 6.85
CA PHE A 256 -8.68 -4.72 8.26
C PHE A 256 -7.35 -4.20 8.78
N ARG A 257 -7.38 -3.43 9.88
CA ARG A 257 -6.18 -2.89 10.54
C ARG A 257 -6.33 -2.97 12.05
N ARG A 258 -5.29 -3.40 12.76
CA ARG A 258 -5.29 -3.43 14.23
C ARG A 258 -5.12 -2.04 14.82
N GLU A 259 -4.69 -1.06 14.02
CA GLU A 259 -4.50 0.32 14.42
C GLU A 259 -3.57 0.45 15.65
N SER A 260 -2.56 -0.42 15.70
CA SER A 260 -1.58 -0.47 16.80
C SER A 260 -0.81 0.85 16.91
N GLY A 261 -0.67 1.39 18.12
CA GLY A 261 0.04 2.65 18.37
C GLY A 261 -0.83 3.92 18.31
N SER A 262 -2.13 3.80 17.98
CA SER A 262 -3.06 4.94 17.93
C SER A 262 -3.86 5.15 19.24
N TYR A 263 -3.31 4.75 20.39
CA TYR A 263 -4.00 4.79 21.69
C TYR A 263 -4.59 6.18 21.98
N GLY A 264 -5.90 6.25 22.17
CA GLY A 264 -6.63 7.48 22.52
C GLY A 264 -6.87 8.47 21.36
N LYS A 265 -6.30 8.25 20.17
CA LYS A 265 -6.52 9.12 19.00
C LYS A 265 -7.69 8.63 18.15
N ASP A 266 -8.55 9.56 17.73
CA ASP A 266 -9.65 9.35 16.75
C ASP A 266 -10.57 8.16 17.06
N THR A 267 -10.82 7.86 18.34
CA THR A 267 -11.60 6.68 18.76
C THR A 267 -13.12 6.83 18.58
N ARG A 268 -13.60 8.03 18.24
CA ARG A 268 -15.03 8.35 18.14
C ARG A 268 -15.54 8.10 16.71
N GLY A 269 -16.66 7.38 16.64
CA GLY A 269 -17.39 7.14 15.40
C GLY A 269 -16.68 6.18 14.45
N ILE A 270 -16.69 6.50 13.15
CA ILE A 270 -16.24 5.60 12.07
C ILE A 270 -14.98 6.12 11.34
N LEU A 271 -14.25 7.06 11.94
CA LEU A 271 -13.07 7.68 11.33
C LEU A 271 -11.83 6.75 11.33
N ARG A 272 -11.60 6.05 12.43
CA ARG A 272 -10.49 5.11 12.64
C ARG A 272 -11.02 3.83 13.30
N VAL A 273 -11.29 2.83 12.46
CA VAL A 273 -11.94 1.57 12.83
C VAL A 273 -11.10 0.36 12.41
N HIS A 274 -11.34 -0.79 13.03
CA HIS A 274 -10.61 -2.02 12.72
C HIS A 274 -11.01 -2.66 11.39
N GLN A 275 -12.23 -2.43 10.95
CA GLN A 275 -12.78 -2.87 9.68
C GLN A 275 -13.42 -1.68 8.97
N PHE A 276 -13.06 -1.46 7.71
CA PHE A 276 -13.64 -0.43 6.85
C PHE A 276 -13.62 -0.85 5.39
N ASP A 277 -14.52 -0.31 4.59
CA ASP A 277 -14.59 -0.62 3.16
C ASP A 277 -13.91 0.44 2.32
N LYS A 278 -13.28 0.00 1.21
CA LYS A 278 -12.50 0.87 0.33
C LYS A 278 -12.65 0.47 -1.13
N VAL A 279 -12.69 1.46 -2.01
CA VAL A 279 -12.50 1.29 -3.45
C VAL A 279 -11.08 1.75 -3.80
N GLU A 280 -10.26 0.82 -4.29
CA GLU A 280 -8.84 1.03 -4.57
C GLU A 280 -8.55 0.99 -6.06
N MET A 281 -7.70 1.91 -6.51
CA MET A 281 -7.07 1.94 -7.82
C MET A 281 -5.65 1.36 -7.72
N VAL A 282 -5.27 0.51 -8.68
CA VAL A 282 -3.90 0.03 -8.86
C VAL A 282 -3.53 0.14 -10.33
N SER A 283 -2.34 0.66 -10.61
CA SER A 283 -1.82 0.78 -11.97
C SER A 283 -0.41 0.18 -12.08
N PHE A 284 -0.22 -0.62 -13.12
CA PHE A 284 1.09 -1.08 -13.56
C PHE A 284 1.47 -0.30 -14.81
N VAL A 285 2.65 0.33 -14.79
CA VAL A 285 3.11 1.19 -15.89
C VAL A 285 4.57 0.95 -16.22
N ILE A 286 4.97 1.36 -17.43
CA ILE A 286 6.39 1.44 -17.77
C ILE A 286 7.04 2.59 -16.98
N PRO A 287 8.31 2.46 -16.55
CA PRO A 287 8.98 3.46 -15.69
C PRO A 287 8.89 4.89 -16.20
N GLU A 288 8.99 5.10 -17.51
CA GLU A 288 8.98 6.42 -18.15
C GLU A 288 7.64 7.17 -17.98
N ASN A 289 6.56 6.44 -17.71
CA ASN A 289 5.22 7.00 -17.50
C ASN A 289 4.82 7.08 -16.02
N GLY A 290 5.70 6.71 -15.09
CA GLY A 290 5.40 6.62 -13.66
C GLY A 290 4.83 7.90 -13.05
N ASP A 291 5.51 9.03 -13.26
CA ASP A 291 5.08 10.32 -12.70
C ASP A 291 3.75 10.80 -13.32
N LYS A 292 3.61 10.65 -14.64
CA LYS A 292 2.37 11.00 -15.35
C LYS A 292 1.18 10.17 -14.86
N GLU A 293 1.38 8.89 -14.59
CA GLU A 293 0.34 8.05 -14.04
C GLU A 293 -0.02 8.45 -12.60
N HIS A 294 0.96 8.87 -11.79
CA HIS A 294 0.71 9.32 -10.42
C HIS A 294 -0.19 10.56 -10.40
N ASP A 295 0.14 11.55 -11.22
CA ASP A 295 -0.67 12.76 -11.38
C ASP A 295 -2.06 12.44 -11.94
N TYR A 296 -2.16 11.44 -12.83
CA TYR A 296 -3.44 10.99 -13.36
C TYR A 296 -4.30 10.32 -12.29
N LEU A 297 -3.76 9.41 -11.46
CA LEU A 297 -4.50 8.82 -10.34
C LEU A 297 -4.97 9.88 -9.35
N LEU A 298 -4.09 10.83 -8.98
CA LEU A 298 -4.47 11.97 -8.13
C LEU A 298 -5.63 12.77 -8.74
N SER A 299 -5.58 13.02 -10.06
CA SER A 299 -6.65 13.75 -10.75
C SER A 299 -8.00 13.01 -10.71
N LEU A 300 -7.99 11.67 -10.64
CA LEU A 300 -9.19 10.85 -10.49
C LEU A 300 -9.75 10.90 -9.06
N GLU A 301 -8.88 10.87 -8.04
CA GLU A 301 -9.29 11.09 -6.65
C GLU A 301 -9.95 12.47 -6.50
N GLU A 302 -9.31 13.51 -7.06
CA GLU A 302 -9.86 14.86 -7.08
C GLU A 302 -11.20 14.91 -7.84
N LYS A 303 -11.30 14.28 -9.01
CA LYS A 303 -12.55 14.22 -9.81
C LYS A 303 -13.71 13.62 -9.00
N LEU A 304 -13.45 12.57 -8.23
CA LEU A 304 -14.46 11.93 -7.37
C LEU A 304 -14.92 12.87 -6.25
N PHE A 305 -13.99 13.50 -5.52
CA PHE A 305 -14.32 14.43 -4.44
C PHE A 305 -14.94 15.75 -4.92
N GLN A 306 -14.49 16.26 -6.07
CA GLN A 306 -15.11 17.43 -6.71
C GLN A 306 -16.55 17.15 -7.11
N ALA A 307 -16.85 15.95 -7.62
CA ALA A 307 -18.22 15.55 -7.94
C ALA A 307 -19.11 15.48 -6.70
N LEU A 308 -18.57 15.06 -5.55
CA LEU A 308 -19.25 15.13 -4.25
C LEU A 308 -19.37 16.55 -3.71
N GLN A 309 -18.72 17.55 -4.33
CA GLN A 309 -18.81 18.96 -3.97
C GLN A 309 -18.34 19.30 -2.53
N ILE A 310 -17.50 18.45 -1.94
CA ILE A 310 -16.93 18.58 -0.59
C ILE A 310 -15.62 19.41 -0.63
N PRO A 311 -15.41 20.39 0.27
CA PRO A 311 -14.14 21.11 0.37
C PRO A 311 -13.00 20.18 0.78
N TYR A 312 -11.85 20.30 0.12
CA TYR A 312 -10.67 19.48 0.42
C TYR A 312 -9.36 20.22 0.16
N GLN A 313 -8.28 19.67 0.69
CA GLN A 313 -6.92 20.05 0.31
C GLN A 313 -6.12 18.83 -0.16
N VAL A 314 -5.19 19.06 -1.08
CA VAL A 314 -4.20 18.06 -1.50
C VAL A 314 -2.92 18.35 -0.75
N VAL A 315 -2.40 17.32 -0.09
CA VAL A 315 -1.19 17.41 0.72
C VAL A 315 -0.15 16.46 0.16
N LYS A 316 1.07 16.96 -0.06
CA LYS A 316 2.22 16.16 -0.44
C LYS A 316 2.99 15.73 0.81
N MET A 317 3.15 14.42 0.97
CA MET A 317 3.78 13.85 2.16
C MET A 317 5.28 14.12 2.19
N CYS A 318 5.82 14.39 3.38
CA CYS A 318 7.25 14.47 3.65
C CYS A 318 7.88 13.06 3.71
N SER A 319 9.21 12.98 3.78
CA SER A 319 9.93 11.72 3.71
C SER A 319 9.54 10.68 4.78
N GLU A 320 9.34 11.09 6.03
CA GLU A 320 8.99 10.17 7.12
C GLU A 320 7.57 9.61 6.96
N ASP A 321 6.64 10.43 6.46
CA ASP A 321 5.22 10.10 6.32
C ASP A 321 4.87 9.35 5.02
N LEU A 322 5.86 9.08 4.15
CA LEU A 322 5.66 8.25 2.95
C LEU A 322 5.34 6.77 3.28
N GLY A 323 5.76 6.30 4.45
CA GLY A 323 5.79 4.87 4.76
C GLY A 323 6.88 4.10 3.99
N PHE A 324 6.92 2.78 4.18
CA PHE A 324 8.04 1.94 3.73
C PHE A 324 8.14 1.75 2.21
N PRO A 325 7.06 1.43 1.46
CA PRO A 325 7.15 1.13 0.03
C PRO A 325 7.02 2.35 -0.90
N ALA A 326 6.41 3.45 -0.47
CA ALA A 326 6.13 4.58 -1.36
C ALA A 326 7.36 5.45 -1.60
N ALA A 327 7.60 5.87 -2.84
CA ALA A 327 8.63 6.87 -3.17
C ALA A 327 8.04 8.30 -3.17
N ARG A 328 6.76 8.45 -3.51
CA ARG A 328 6.01 9.71 -3.45
C ARG A 328 4.57 9.39 -3.10
N LYS A 329 3.95 10.24 -2.28
CA LYS A 329 2.56 10.09 -1.84
C LYS A 329 1.88 11.46 -1.79
N TYR A 330 0.63 11.51 -2.23
CA TYR A 330 -0.29 12.63 -2.04
C TYR A 330 -1.53 12.14 -1.32
N ASP A 331 -2.02 12.93 -0.37
CA ASP A 331 -3.29 12.68 0.31
C ASP A 331 -4.29 13.77 -0.08
N ILE A 332 -5.54 13.36 -0.29
CA ILE A 332 -6.67 14.30 -0.23
C ILE A 332 -7.19 14.27 1.19
N GLU A 333 -7.30 15.45 1.78
CA GLU A 333 -7.91 15.65 3.08
C GLU A 333 -9.20 16.44 2.94
N ALA A 334 -10.33 15.87 3.33
CA ALA A 334 -11.63 16.53 3.27
C ALA A 334 -11.88 17.36 4.53
N TRP A 335 -12.59 18.48 4.38
CA TRP A 335 -12.98 19.34 5.49
C TRP A 335 -13.98 18.63 6.41
N ILE A 336 -13.69 18.60 7.72
CA ILE A 336 -14.56 18.03 8.76
C ILE A 336 -15.04 19.17 9.68
N PRO A 337 -16.25 19.72 9.45
CA PRO A 337 -16.79 20.87 10.17
C PRO A 337 -16.74 20.74 11.70
N SER A 338 -17.12 19.58 12.26
CA SER A 338 -17.15 19.38 13.71
C SER A 338 -15.75 19.46 14.37
N GLN A 339 -14.70 19.17 13.60
CA GLN A 339 -13.31 19.19 14.06
C GLN A 339 -12.57 20.47 13.67
N ASN A 340 -13.17 21.33 12.84
CA ASN A 340 -12.55 22.53 12.27
C ASN A 340 -11.17 22.25 11.65
N LYS A 341 -11.04 21.12 10.94
CA LYS A 341 -9.79 20.71 10.27
C LYS A 341 -10.06 19.81 9.07
N TYR A 342 -9.05 19.70 8.21
CA TYR A 342 -9.02 18.71 7.13
C TYR A 342 -8.57 17.35 7.68
N ARG A 343 -9.13 16.25 7.14
CA ARG A 343 -8.79 14.87 7.48
C ARG A 343 -8.62 14.02 6.22
N GLU A 344 -7.55 13.24 6.17
CA GLU A 344 -7.26 12.29 5.09
C GLU A 344 -8.49 11.42 4.73
N VAL A 345 -8.84 11.40 3.46
CA VAL A 345 -9.91 10.59 2.87
C VAL A 345 -9.43 9.72 1.70
N THR A 346 -8.34 10.12 1.04
CA THR A 346 -7.66 9.32 0.01
C THR A 346 -6.15 9.45 0.17
N SER A 347 -5.44 8.49 -0.42
CA SER A 347 -4.00 8.47 -0.56
C SER A 347 -3.66 7.86 -1.90
N THR A 348 -2.81 8.52 -2.69
CA THR A 348 -2.21 7.97 -3.91
C THR A 348 -0.69 7.97 -3.84
N SER A 349 -0.10 6.83 -4.16
CA SER A 349 1.35 6.61 -4.07
C SER A 349 1.91 5.96 -5.33
N THR A 350 3.17 6.28 -5.62
CA THR A 350 4.02 5.43 -6.47
C THR A 350 4.99 4.65 -5.59
N THR A 351 5.13 3.35 -5.85
CA THR A 351 6.15 2.51 -5.23
C THR A 351 7.33 2.28 -6.17
N THR A 352 7.43 3.04 -7.26
CA THR A 352 8.42 2.82 -8.35
C THR A 352 8.47 1.33 -8.70
N ASP A 353 9.66 0.74 -8.84
CA ASP A 353 9.84 -0.69 -9.07
C ASP A 353 9.97 -1.50 -7.77
N PHE A 354 9.72 -0.91 -6.60
CA PHE A 354 10.02 -1.52 -5.31
C PHE A 354 9.20 -2.78 -5.05
N GLN A 355 7.88 -2.72 -5.19
CA GLN A 355 7.02 -3.89 -5.07
C GLN A 355 7.25 -4.86 -6.23
N ALA A 356 7.42 -4.33 -7.45
CA ALA A 356 7.65 -5.12 -8.66
C ALA A 356 8.90 -6.00 -8.55
N ARG A 357 10.00 -5.49 -7.96
CA ARG A 357 11.22 -6.27 -7.71
C ARG A 357 11.03 -7.40 -6.71
N ARG A 358 10.21 -7.20 -5.67
CA ARG A 358 9.93 -8.22 -4.65
C ARG A 358 8.98 -9.29 -5.15
N LEU A 359 8.02 -8.91 -6.00
CA LEU A 359 7.03 -9.80 -6.60
C LEU A 359 7.47 -10.33 -7.98
N ASN A 360 8.64 -9.94 -8.46
CA ASN A 360 9.19 -10.28 -9.76
C ASN A 360 8.22 -9.97 -10.93
N ILE A 361 7.60 -8.78 -10.90
CA ILE A 361 6.65 -8.30 -11.92
C ILE A 361 7.41 -7.50 -12.96
N LYS A 362 7.43 -7.98 -14.20
CA LYS A 362 8.20 -7.37 -15.28
C LYS A 362 7.31 -7.02 -16.45
N TYR A 363 7.87 -6.27 -17.39
CA TYR A 363 7.31 -6.09 -18.72
C TYR A 363 8.40 -6.34 -19.78
N ARG A 364 7.98 -6.69 -20.99
CA ARG A 364 8.88 -6.90 -22.13
C ARG A 364 8.83 -5.73 -23.11
N LYS A 365 9.99 -5.15 -23.40
CA LYS A 365 10.21 -4.06 -24.38
C LYS A 365 11.37 -4.45 -25.29
N LYS A 366 11.11 -4.52 -26.61
CA LYS A 366 12.12 -4.85 -27.63
C LYS A 366 12.98 -6.10 -27.34
N GLY A 367 12.39 -7.12 -26.72
CA GLY A 367 13.08 -8.38 -26.39
C GLY A 367 13.76 -8.40 -25.02
N GLU A 368 13.91 -7.26 -24.35
CA GLU A 368 14.43 -7.17 -22.99
C GLU A 368 13.30 -7.12 -21.97
N THR A 369 13.57 -7.62 -20.75
CA THR A 369 12.63 -7.54 -19.64
C THR A 369 13.08 -6.52 -18.61
N GLN A 370 12.18 -5.63 -18.21
CA GLN A 370 12.42 -4.62 -17.19
C GLN A 370 11.32 -4.69 -16.12
N PHE A 371 11.55 -4.15 -14.93
CA PHE A 371 10.52 -4.08 -13.90
C PHE A 371 9.52 -2.96 -14.22
N VAL A 372 8.25 -3.22 -13.94
CA VAL A 372 7.20 -2.19 -14.02
C VAL A 372 7.31 -1.22 -12.84
N HIS A 373 6.77 -0.01 -13.00
CA HIS A 373 6.39 0.82 -11.87
C HIS A 373 4.97 0.47 -11.43
N ILE A 374 4.73 0.51 -10.12
CA ILE A 374 3.43 0.24 -9.51
C ILE A 374 2.95 1.49 -8.78
N LEU A 375 1.69 1.82 -9.00
CA LEU A 375 0.99 2.91 -8.34
C LEU A 375 -0.31 2.42 -7.73
N ASN A 376 -0.71 3.04 -6.64
CA ASN A 376 -1.99 2.82 -5.99
C ASN A 376 -2.66 4.17 -5.67
N GLY A 377 -3.97 4.16 -5.52
CA GLY A 377 -4.78 5.33 -5.20
C GLY A 377 -6.11 4.91 -4.56
N THR A 378 -6.60 5.68 -3.60
CA THR A 378 -7.89 5.42 -2.97
C THR A 378 -8.97 6.20 -3.71
N ALA A 379 -9.88 5.51 -4.39
CA ALA A 379 -11.04 6.17 -5.00
C ALA A 379 -11.99 6.70 -3.91
N PHE A 380 -12.35 5.83 -2.95
CA PHE A 380 -13.02 6.22 -1.71
C PHE A 380 -12.63 5.30 -0.57
N ALA A 381 -12.17 5.86 0.56
CA ALA A 381 -12.32 5.22 1.85
C ALA A 381 -13.75 5.47 2.32
N ILE A 382 -14.60 4.44 2.26
CA ILE A 382 -16.07 4.59 2.32
C ILE A 382 -16.50 5.27 3.61
N GLY A 383 -16.07 4.75 4.77
CA GLY A 383 -16.43 5.32 6.07
C GLY A 383 -16.06 6.80 6.20
N ARG A 384 -14.84 7.19 5.80
CA ARG A 384 -14.40 8.60 5.85
C ARG A 384 -15.12 9.49 4.85
N THR A 385 -15.53 8.93 3.71
CA THR A 385 -16.34 9.64 2.72
C THR A 385 -17.77 9.87 3.23
N ILE A 386 -18.36 8.87 3.89
CA ILE A 386 -19.66 9.01 4.58
C ILE A 386 -19.58 10.10 5.64
N ILE A 387 -18.54 10.11 6.49
CA ILE A 387 -18.31 11.18 7.48
C ILE A 387 -18.32 12.55 6.80
N SER A 388 -17.57 12.69 5.70
CA SER A 388 -17.45 13.95 4.97
C SER A 388 -18.80 14.40 4.40
N ILE A 389 -19.63 13.48 3.90
CA ILE A 389 -20.99 13.77 3.44
C ILE A 389 -21.89 14.18 4.61
N LEU A 390 -21.95 13.37 5.68
CA LEU A 390 -22.81 13.64 6.83
C LEU A 390 -22.54 15.03 7.43
N GLU A 391 -21.27 15.38 7.62
CA GLU A 391 -20.93 16.63 8.29
C GLU A 391 -21.03 17.86 7.38
N ASN A 392 -20.72 17.75 6.08
CA ASN A 392 -20.80 18.90 5.16
C ASN A 392 -22.21 19.15 4.59
N TYR A 393 -23.10 18.16 4.64
CA TYR A 393 -24.46 18.28 4.10
C TYR A 393 -25.57 18.28 5.17
N GLN A 394 -25.22 18.32 6.45
CA GLN A 394 -26.18 18.42 7.55
C GLN A 394 -27.02 19.70 7.48
N GLN A 395 -28.27 19.58 7.91
CA GLN A 395 -29.25 20.67 7.95
C GLN A 395 -29.64 21.00 9.40
N PRO A 396 -30.20 22.20 9.67
CA PRO A 396 -30.61 22.60 11.02
C PRO A 396 -31.62 21.65 11.69
N ASP A 397 -32.44 20.95 10.90
CA ASP A 397 -33.43 19.97 11.37
C ASP A 397 -32.81 18.58 11.69
N GLY A 398 -31.49 18.43 11.50
CA GLY A 398 -30.75 17.19 11.70
C GLY A 398 -30.79 16.22 10.51
N SER A 399 -31.47 16.57 9.41
CA SER A 399 -31.39 15.80 8.17
C SER A 399 -30.07 16.05 7.44
N VAL A 400 -29.71 15.16 6.51
CA VAL A 400 -28.52 15.27 5.66
C VAL A 400 -28.94 15.23 4.20
N ILE A 401 -28.57 16.24 3.43
CA ILE A 401 -28.80 16.26 1.98
C ILE A 401 -27.82 15.30 1.29
N ILE A 402 -28.30 14.51 0.33
CA ILE A 402 -27.42 13.66 -0.47
C ILE A 402 -26.84 14.45 -1.64
N PRO A 403 -25.51 14.39 -1.88
CA PRO A 403 -24.89 14.98 -3.06
C PRO A 403 -25.62 14.57 -4.34
N GLU A 404 -25.88 15.52 -5.23
CA GLU A 404 -26.72 15.29 -6.42
C GLU A 404 -26.24 14.12 -7.27
N VAL A 405 -24.92 13.96 -7.40
CA VAL A 405 -24.29 12.88 -8.17
C VAL A 405 -24.58 11.47 -7.60
N LEU A 406 -24.94 11.37 -6.31
CA LEU A 406 -25.25 10.09 -5.66
C LEU A 406 -26.74 9.76 -5.67
N ARG A 407 -27.64 10.75 -5.88
CA ARG A 407 -29.10 10.53 -5.85
C ARG A 407 -29.60 9.45 -6.82
N PRO A 408 -29.07 9.33 -8.07
CA PRO A 408 -29.45 8.24 -8.96
C PRO A 408 -29.09 6.84 -8.43
N TYR A 409 -28.11 6.74 -7.54
CA TYR A 409 -27.65 5.48 -6.96
C TYR A 409 -28.32 5.20 -5.61
N THR A 410 -28.62 6.22 -4.82
CA THR A 410 -29.27 6.07 -3.52
C THR A 410 -30.78 5.94 -3.63
N GLY A 411 -31.41 6.61 -4.60
CA GLY A 411 -32.86 6.68 -4.75
C GLY A 411 -33.55 7.66 -3.80
N PHE A 412 -32.79 8.50 -3.08
CA PHE A 412 -33.32 9.52 -2.17
C PHE A 412 -32.48 10.80 -2.17
N GLU A 413 -33.14 11.93 -1.91
CA GLU A 413 -32.52 13.26 -1.91
C GLU A 413 -31.93 13.66 -0.56
N LYS A 414 -32.44 13.08 0.53
CA LYS A 414 -32.00 13.35 1.90
C LYS A 414 -32.16 12.14 2.80
N ILE A 415 -31.32 12.07 3.84
CA ILE A 415 -31.49 11.17 4.99
C ILE A 415 -32.18 11.98 6.09
N ALA A 416 -33.33 11.51 6.57
CA ALA A 416 -34.09 12.15 7.64
C ALA A 416 -34.66 11.08 8.57
N LYS A 417 -34.97 11.46 9.81
CA LYS A 417 -35.57 10.56 10.78
C LYS A 417 -36.88 9.98 10.22
N LYS A 418 -37.01 8.65 10.26
CA LYS A 418 -38.27 7.98 9.90
C LYS A 418 -39.31 8.33 10.96
N SER A 419 -40.43 8.88 10.48
CA SER A 419 -41.60 9.25 11.28
C SER A 419 -42.26 8.05 11.93
#